data_AF-A0A4U1BSK5-F1
#
_entry.id   AF-A0A4U1BSK5-F1
#
_cell.length_a   1.000
_cell.length_b   1.000
_cell.length_c   1.000
_cell.angle_alpha   90.00
_cell.angle_beta   90.00
_cell.angle_gamma   90.00
#
_symmetry.space_group_name_H-M   'P 1'
#
loop_
_entity.id
_entity.type
_entity.pdbx_description
1 polymer ?
#
loop_
_entity_poly.entity_id
_entity_poly.type
_entity_poly.pdbx_seq_one_letter_code
_entity_poly.pdbx_strand_id
1 'polypeptide(L)'
;MVQASAALRPLQCSYLATVVIYLGSWVWLPAAWLWAALLVWTGYAWYQQQGAAFKQAYLSLIQAVALHLGLQLAAFGSLMMTGKYNHGGLFSGNGAENFGNLLMFALLGAILALTATLWPGVRLVKSYRALMSAQAGEP
;
A
#
# COMPACT_ATOMS: atom_id res chain seq x y z
N MET A 1 -25.55 19.61 -12.24
CA MET A 1 -24.91 18.32 -12.64
C MET A 1 -23.50 18.47 -13.22
N VAL A 2 -23.09 19.62 -13.78
CA VAL A 2 -21.74 19.81 -14.38
C VAL A 2 -20.59 19.78 -13.33
N GLN A 3 -20.80 20.28 -12.11
CA GLN A 3 -19.78 20.33 -11.05
C GLN A 3 -19.36 18.96 -10.47
N ALA A 4 -20.24 17.95 -10.48
CA ALA A 4 -19.91 16.63 -9.93
C ALA A 4 -18.86 15.90 -10.80
N SER A 5 -18.89 16.10 -12.11
CA SER A 5 -17.95 15.48 -13.06
C SER A 5 -16.52 16.02 -12.95
N ALA A 6 -16.36 17.29 -12.60
CA ALA A 6 -15.05 17.95 -12.50
C ALA A 6 -14.25 17.48 -11.28
N ALA A 7 -14.91 17.23 -10.14
CA ALA A 7 -14.27 16.67 -8.95
C ALA A 7 -14.00 15.16 -9.06
N LEU A 8 -14.71 14.46 -9.95
CA LEU A 8 -14.63 13.01 -10.10
C LEU A 8 -13.39 12.53 -10.86
N ARG A 9 -13.10 13.17 -12.00
CA ARG A 9 -11.96 12.81 -12.86
C ARG A 9 -10.63 12.75 -12.11
N PRO A 10 -10.22 13.75 -11.30
CA PRO A 10 -8.95 13.69 -10.60
C PRO A 10 -8.87 12.53 -9.59
N LEU A 11 -10.01 12.17 -8.95
CA LEU A 11 -10.05 11.03 -8.03
C LEU A 11 -9.95 9.70 -8.78
N GLN A 12 -10.70 9.53 -9.88
CA GLN A 12 -10.60 8.34 -10.74
C GLN A 12 -9.18 8.15 -11.29
N CYS A 13 -8.55 9.23 -11.76
CA CYS A 13 -7.16 9.22 -12.19
C CYS A 13 -6.21 8.80 -11.05
N SER A 14 -6.46 9.24 -9.82
CA SER A 14 -5.66 8.84 -8.65
C SER A 14 -5.79 7.35 -8.33
N TYR A 15 -6.99 6.77 -8.45
CA TYR A 15 -7.20 5.33 -8.31
C TYR A 15 -6.52 4.54 -9.44
N LEU A 16 -6.61 5.01 -10.69
CA LEU A 16 -5.96 4.36 -11.83
C LEU A 16 -4.44 4.45 -11.71
N ALA A 17 -3.91 5.61 -11.35
CA ALA A 17 -2.48 5.80 -11.08
C ALA A 17 -2.00 4.88 -9.95
N THR A 18 -2.80 4.70 -8.89
CA THR A 18 -2.50 3.74 -7.81
C THR A 18 -2.30 2.32 -8.35
N VAL A 19 -3.18 1.85 -9.24
CA VAL A 19 -3.08 0.50 -9.84
C VAL A 19 -1.85 0.40 -10.74
N VAL A 20 -1.59 1.41 -11.57
CA VAL A 20 -0.44 1.43 -12.48
C VAL A 20 0.88 1.45 -11.70
N ILE A 21 0.98 2.30 -10.68
CA ILE A 21 2.17 2.39 -9.81
C ILE A 21 2.35 1.07 -9.05
N TYR A 22 1.27 0.45 -8.59
CA TYR A 22 1.33 -0.85 -7.94
C TYR A 22 1.91 -1.93 -8.86
N LEU A 23 1.39 -2.08 -10.09
CA LEU A 23 1.93 -3.04 -11.05
C LEU A 23 3.38 -2.70 -11.45
N GLY A 24 3.68 -1.41 -11.63
CA GLY A 24 5.02 -0.94 -11.99
C GLY A 24 6.06 -1.14 -10.89
N SER A 25 5.68 -1.00 -9.62
CA SER A 25 6.59 -1.14 -8.46
C SER A 25 7.02 -2.57 -8.18
N TRP A 26 6.29 -3.57 -8.68
CA TRP A 26 6.74 -4.96 -8.69
C TRP A 26 7.86 -5.22 -9.71
N VAL A 27 7.86 -4.49 -10.83
CA VAL A 27 8.80 -4.70 -11.94
C VAL A 27 10.02 -3.79 -11.80
N TRP A 28 9.84 -2.59 -11.27
CA TRP A 28 10.86 -1.54 -11.29
C TRP A 28 10.91 -0.78 -9.96
N LEU A 29 11.96 -1.01 -9.18
CA LEU A 29 12.20 -0.35 -7.89
C LEU A 29 12.12 1.19 -7.93
N PRO A 30 12.61 1.89 -8.97
CA PRO A 30 12.43 3.33 -9.11
C PRO A 30 10.96 3.77 -9.18
N ALA A 31 10.05 2.90 -9.64
CA ALA A 31 8.61 3.20 -9.62
C ALA A 31 8.07 3.32 -8.18
N ALA A 32 8.81 2.86 -7.16
CA ALA A 32 8.45 3.08 -5.77
C ALA A 32 8.42 4.58 -5.39
N TRP A 33 9.22 5.42 -6.04
CA TRP A 33 9.18 6.88 -5.84
C TRP A 33 7.87 7.51 -6.29
N LEU A 34 7.16 6.88 -7.24
CA LEU A 34 5.86 7.35 -7.70
C LEU A 34 4.79 7.24 -6.62
N TRP A 35 4.95 6.33 -5.65
CA TRP A 35 4.07 6.26 -4.48
C TRP A 35 4.15 7.53 -3.62
N ALA A 36 5.35 8.09 -3.45
CA ALA A 36 5.54 9.34 -2.72
C ALA A 36 4.91 10.52 -3.46
N ALA A 37 5.10 10.60 -4.78
CA ALA A 37 4.46 11.61 -5.62
C ALA A 37 2.93 11.53 -5.55
N LEU A 38 2.38 10.30 -5.59
CA LEU A 38 0.95 10.06 -5.45
C LEU A 38 0.42 10.46 -4.07
N LEU A 39 1.15 10.17 -2.98
CA LEU A 39 0.77 10.60 -1.63
C LEU A 39 0.73 12.12 -1.49
N VAL A 40 1.74 12.82 -2.02
CA VAL A 40 1.78 14.29 -2.00
C VAL A 40 0.61 14.87 -2.81
N TRP A 41 0.37 14.36 -4.02
CA TRP A 41 -0.73 14.80 -4.87
C TRP A 41 -2.10 14.56 -4.21
N THR A 42 -2.32 13.35 -3.69
CA THR A 42 -3.60 12.97 -3.07
C THR A 42 -3.83 13.67 -1.74
N GLY A 43 -2.78 13.94 -0.97
CA GLY A 43 -2.82 14.78 0.23
C GLY A 43 -3.16 16.24 -0.09
N TYR A 44 -2.55 16.81 -1.13
CA TYR A 44 -2.90 18.15 -1.61
C TYR A 44 -4.34 18.23 -2.11
N ALA A 45 -4.78 17.27 -2.92
CA ALA A 45 -6.15 17.20 -3.40
C ALA A 45 -7.16 17.00 -2.27
N TRP A 46 -6.82 16.20 -1.25
CA TRP A 46 -7.63 16.04 -0.04
C TRP A 46 -7.80 17.35 0.73
N TYR A 47 -6.73 18.13 0.87
CA TYR A 47 -6.75 19.42 1.56
C TYR A 47 -7.64 20.45 0.85
N GLN A 48 -7.61 20.47 -0.49
CA GLN A 48 -8.39 21.41 -1.30
C GLN A 48 -9.88 21.05 -1.42
N GLN A 49 -10.29 19.82 -1.10
CA GLN A 49 -11.66 19.35 -1.29
C GLN A 49 -12.55 19.62 -0.08
N GLN A 50 -13.72 20.22 -0.32
CA GLN A 50 -14.71 20.53 0.71
C GLN A 50 -15.83 19.48 0.83
N GLY A 51 -16.05 18.65 -0.19
CA GLY A 51 -17.10 17.62 -0.17
C GLY A 51 -16.75 16.43 0.72
N ALA A 52 -17.60 16.11 1.70
CA ALA A 52 -17.38 15.05 2.68
C ALA A 52 -17.10 13.66 2.05
N ALA A 53 -17.89 13.27 1.04
CA ALA A 53 -17.72 12.00 0.33
C ALA A 53 -16.38 11.91 -0.42
N PHE A 54 -15.98 12.99 -1.11
CA PHE A 54 -14.71 13.05 -1.83
C PHE A 54 -13.52 13.07 -0.86
N LYS A 55 -13.64 13.82 0.24
CA LYS A 55 -12.61 13.90 1.28
C LYS A 55 -12.38 12.55 1.95
N GLN A 56 -13.45 11.79 2.24
CA GLN A 56 -13.35 10.42 2.76
C GLN A 56 -12.71 9.46 1.76
N ALA A 57 -13.01 9.60 0.46
CA ALA A 57 -12.42 8.76 -0.58
C ALA A 57 -10.91 9.01 -0.77
N TYR A 58 -10.47 10.28 -0.79
CA TYR A 58 -9.05 10.62 -0.82
C TYR A 58 -8.34 10.13 0.44
N LEU A 59 -8.96 10.26 1.62
CA LEU A 59 -8.39 9.77 2.88
C LEU A 59 -8.25 8.25 2.89
N SER A 60 -9.25 7.53 2.36
CA SER A 60 -9.19 6.07 2.20
C SER A 60 -8.06 5.65 1.25
N LEU A 61 -7.85 6.40 0.17
CA LEU A 61 -6.76 6.18 -0.77
C LEU A 61 -5.40 6.43 -0.10
N ILE A 62 -5.22 7.55 0.60
CA ILE A 62 -4.00 7.86 1.37
C ILE A 62 -3.72 6.76 2.39
N GLN A 63 -4.73 6.31 3.14
CA GLN A 63 -4.57 5.22 4.12
C GLN A 63 -4.17 3.90 3.45
N ALA A 64 -4.75 3.56 2.31
CA ALA A 64 -4.39 2.35 1.58
C ALA A 64 -2.94 2.40 1.09
N VAL A 65 -2.52 3.53 0.50
CA VAL A 65 -1.15 3.73 0.04
C VAL A 65 -0.15 3.73 1.21
N ALA A 66 -0.46 4.44 2.29
CA ALA A 66 0.38 4.47 3.49
C ALA A 66 0.53 3.08 4.12
N LEU A 67 -0.55 2.31 4.19
CA LEU A 67 -0.50 0.93 4.70
C LEU A 67 0.34 0.02 3.80
N HIS A 68 0.21 0.15 2.48
CA HIS A 68 1.03 -0.60 1.52
C HIS A 68 2.52 -0.32 1.75
N LEU A 69 2.92 0.96 1.77
CA LEU A 69 4.31 1.36 1.97
C LEU A 69 4.83 0.94 3.34
N GLY A 70 4.05 1.14 4.40
CA GLY A 70 4.45 0.77 5.76
C GLY A 70 4.70 -0.72 5.91
N LEU A 71 3.81 -1.56 5.37
CA LEU A 71 3.96 -3.02 5.41
C LEU A 71 5.09 -3.52 4.51
N GLN A 72 5.32 -2.90 3.34
CA GLN A 72 6.47 -3.22 2.49
C GLN A 72 7.81 -2.86 3.16
N LEU A 73 7.89 -1.68 3.81
CA LEU A 73 9.06 -1.29 4.58
C LEU A 73 9.30 -2.23 5.77
N ALA A 74 8.24 -2.66 6.46
CA ALA A 74 8.34 -3.63 7.54
C ALA A 74 8.80 -5.02 7.03
N ALA A 75 8.27 -5.47 5.89
CA ALA A 75 8.71 -6.70 5.24
C ALA A 75 10.19 -6.64 4.86
N PHE A 76 10.62 -5.54 4.25
CA PHE A 76 12.02 -5.29 3.91
C PHE A 76 12.91 -5.28 5.15
N GLY A 77 12.50 -4.61 6.24
CA GLY A 77 13.21 -4.61 7.52
C GLY A 77 13.35 -6.02 8.11
N SER A 78 12.30 -6.84 8.03
CA SER A 78 12.33 -8.24 8.48
C SER A 78 13.31 -9.09 7.67
N LEU A 79 13.36 -8.91 6.34
CA LEU A 79 14.31 -9.60 5.47
C LEU A 79 15.75 -9.15 5.71
N MET A 80 15.99 -7.86 5.94
CA MET A 80 17.32 -7.35 6.32
C MET A 80 17.80 -7.95 7.65
N MET A 81 16.90 -8.12 8.63
CA MET A 81 17.22 -8.78 9.90
C MET A 81 17.50 -10.27 9.72
N THR A 82 16.83 -10.94 8.77
CA THR A 82 17.11 -12.34 8.39
C THR A 82 18.56 -12.52 7.97
N GLY A 83 19.12 -11.55 7.22
CA GLY A 83 20.52 -11.58 6.78
C GLY A 83 21.54 -11.65 7.92
N LYS A 84 21.23 -11.10 9.10
CA LYS A 84 22.11 -11.15 10.29
C LYS A 84 22.27 -12.56 10.86
N TYR A 85 21.28 -13.42 10.65
CA TYR A 85 21.28 -14.79 11.15
C TYR A 85 21.76 -15.80 10.09
N ASN A 86 22.13 -15.34 8.89
CA ASN A 86 22.60 -16.18 7.78
C ASN A 86 24.10 -16.54 7.87
N HIS A 87 24.62 -16.74 9.08
CA HIS A 87 26.06 -16.90 9.35
C HIS A 87 26.43 -18.18 10.14
N GLY A 88 25.51 -19.12 10.34
CA GLY A 88 25.81 -20.37 11.03
C GLY A 88 24.91 -21.51 10.59
N GLY A 89 25.51 -22.62 10.15
CA GLY A 89 24.76 -23.84 9.81
C GLY A 89 24.06 -24.44 11.03
N LEU A 90 23.04 -25.26 10.76
CA LEU A 90 22.18 -25.97 11.72
C LEU A 90 22.93 -26.77 12.81
N PHE A 91 24.22 -27.03 12.63
CA PHE A 91 25.04 -27.92 13.46
C PHE A 91 26.06 -27.21 14.36
N SER A 92 25.95 -25.89 14.55
CA SER A 92 26.78 -25.14 15.52
C SER A 92 26.10 -25.03 16.89
N GLY A 93 26.87 -24.73 17.95
CA GLY A 93 26.36 -24.65 19.34
C GLY A 93 25.18 -23.68 19.55
N ASN A 94 25.10 -22.61 18.74
CA ASN A 94 23.95 -21.67 18.69
C ASN A 94 23.19 -21.75 17.34
N GLY A 95 23.44 -22.79 16.54
CA GLY A 95 22.93 -22.93 15.17
C GLY A 95 21.41 -23.08 15.10
N ALA A 96 20.82 -23.80 16.04
CA ALA A 96 19.36 -24.00 16.12
C ALA A 96 18.62 -22.69 16.42
N GLU A 97 19.13 -21.86 17.34
CA GLU A 97 18.54 -20.56 17.69
C GLU A 97 18.67 -19.56 16.53
N ASN A 98 19.83 -19.51 15.88
CA ASN A 98 20.05 -18.66 14.71
C ASN A 98 19.19 -19.07 13.52
N PHE A 99 19.04 -20.39 13.28
CA PHE A 99 18.14 -20.91 12.26
C PHE A 99 16.67 -20.60 12.58
N GLY A 100 16.26 -20.73 13.84
CA GLY A 100 14.92 -20.36 14.30
C GLY A 100 14.61 -18.87 14.06
N ASN A 101 15.54 -17.98 14.41
CA ASN A 101 15.41 -16.54 14.16
C ASN A 101 15.38 -16.21 12.66
N LEU A 102 16.26 -16.85 11.86
CA LEU A 102 16.27 -16.72 10.41
C LEU A 102 14.90 -17.10 9.83
N LEU A 103 14.37 -18.28 10.20
CA LEU A 103 13.08 -18.74 9.72
C LEU A 103 11.95 -17.82 10.17
N MET A 104 11.95 -17.39 11.43
CA MET A 104 10.94 -16.49 11.99
C MET A 104 10.90 -15.15 11.24
N PHE A 105 12.05 -14.49 11.04
CA PHE A 105 12.12 -13.21 10.33
C PHE A 105 11.84 -13.34 8.83
N ALA A 106 12.23 -14.45 8.20
CA ALA A 106 11.87 -14.74 6.81
C ALA A 106 10.36 -14.92 6.65
N LEU A 107 9.74 -15.70 7.54
CA LEU A 107 8.30 -15.98 7.52
C LEU A 107 7.48 -14.72 7.84
N LEU A 108 7.93 -13.93 8.82
CA LEU A 108 7.35 -12.62 9.13
C LEU A 108 7.44 -11.67 7.93
N GLY A 109 8.59 -11.62 7.26
CA GLY A 109 8.80 -10.83 6.04
C GLY A 109 7.83 -11.22 4.93
N ALA A 110 7.65 -12.53 4.71
CA ALA A 110 6.71 -13.06 3.72
C ALA A 110 5.25 -12.72 4.05
N ILE A 111 4.82 -12.88 5.30
CA ILE A 111 3.46 -12.54 5.75
C ILE A 111 3.20 -11.03 5.60
N LEU A 112 4.16 -10.19 5.99
CA LEU A 112 4.06 -8.74 5.85
C LEU A 112 3.97 -8.35 4.37
N ALA A 113 4.78 -8.93 3.50
CA ALA A 113 4.73 -8.69 2.06
C ALA A 113 3.39 -9.10 1.44
N LEU A 114 2.85 -10.28 1.79
CA LEU A 114 1.54 -10.74 1.35
C LEU A 114 0.42 -9.80 1.83
N THR A 115 0.47 -9.40 3.10
CA THR A 115 -0.51 -8.49 3.68
C THR A 115 -0.42 -7.10 3.05
N ALA A 116 0.79 -6.60 2.80
CA ALA A 116 1.05 -5.35 2.08
C ALA A 116 0.48 -5.36 0.66
N THR A 117 0.40 -6.54 0.06
CA THR A 117 -0.04 -6.73 -1.32
C THR A 117 -1.57 -6.81 -1.38
N LEU A 118 -2.18 -7.68 -0.58
CA LEU A 118 -3.61 -7.99 -0.66
C LEU A 118 -4.51 -6.96 0.04
N TRP A 119 -4.13 -6.52 1.24
CA TRP A 119 -5.01 -5.70 2.07
C TRP A 119 -5.26 -4.29 1.49
N PRO A 120 -4.25 -3.54 1.03
CA PRO A 120 -4.46 -2.26 0.38
C PRO A 120 -5.30 -2.37 -0.90
N GLY A 121 -5.10 -3.44 -1.68
CA GLY A 121 -5.89 -3.70 -2.90
C GLY A 121 -7.38 -3.88 -2.60
N VAL A 122 -7.72 -4.71 -1.60
CA VAL A 122 -9.11 -4.90 -1.17
C VAL A 122 -9.72 -3.58 -0.67
N ARG A 123 -8.96 -2.80 0.10
CA ARG A 123 -9.43 -1.48 0.59
C ARG A 123 -9.70 -0.50 -0.55
N LEU A 124 -8.80 -0.41 -1.53
CA LEU A 124 -8.94 0.45 -2.70
C LEU A 124 -10.18 0.08 -3.54
N VAL A 125 -10.41 -1.20 -3.79
CA VAL A 125 -11.58 -1.66 -4.54
C VAL A 125 -12.87 -1.34 -3.78
N LYS A 126 -12.91 -1.59 -2.47
CA LYS A 126 -14.08 -1.28 -1.62
C LYS A 126 -14.38 0.22 -1.58
N SER A 127 -13.36 1.06 -1.39
CA SER A 127 -13.54 2.52 -1.34
C SER A 127 -13.96 3.10 -2.68
N TYR A 128 -13.43 2.57 -3.79
CA TYR A 128 -13.84 2.96 -5.13
C TYR A 128 -15.30 2.57 -5.42
N ARG A 129 -15.71 1.35 -5.07
CA ARG A 129 -17.11 0.90 -5.23
C ARG A 129 -18.08 1.75 -4.40
N ALA A 130 -17.74 2.03 -3.14
CA ALA A 130 -18.56 2.88 -2.27
C ALA A 130 -18.72 4.30 -2.82
N LEU A 131 -17.68 4.84 -3.47
CA LEU A 131 -17.77 6.15 -4.13
C LEU A 131 -18.69 6.10 -5.35
N MET A 132 -18.58 5.04 -6.17
CA MET A 132 -19.42 4.89 -7.37
C MET A 132 -20.90 4.67 -7.01
N SER A 133 -21.20 3.90 -5.97
CA SER A 133 -22.59 3.70 -5.50
C SER A 133 -23.19 4.99 -4.91
N ALA A 134 -22.43 5.72 -4.08
CA ALA A 134 -22.85 6.99 -3.52
C ALA A 134 -23.13 8.08 -4.59
N GLN A 135 -22.61 7.89 -5.80
CA GLN A 135 -22.85 8.79 -6.93
C GLN A 135 -23.92 8.32 -7.91
N ALA A 136 -24.15 7.01 -8.00
CA ALA A 136 -25.27 6.45 -8.74
C ALA A 136 -26.62 6.81 -8.11
N GLY A 137 -26.63 7.33 -6.87
CA GLY A 137 -27.85 7.69 -6.16
C GLY A 137 -28.63 6.48 -5.65
N GLU A 138 -28.02 5.30 -5.66
CA GLU A 138 -28.59 4.11 -5.04
C GLU A 138 -28.30 4.16 -3.52
N PRO A 139 -29.35 4.06 -2.67
CA PRO A 139 -29.20 4.02 -1.21
C PRO A 139 -28.47 2.77 -0.72
#